data_AF-A0A2I1HUI0-F1
#
_entry.id   AF-A0A2I1HUI0-F1
#
_cell.length_a   1.000
_cell.length_b   1.000
_cell.length_c   1.000
_cell.angle_alpha   90.00
_cell.angle_beta   90.00
_cell.angle_gamma   90.00
#
_symmetry.space_group_name_H-M   'P 1'
#
loop_
_entity.id
_entity.type
_entity.pdbx_description
1 polymer ?
#
loop_
_entity_poly.entity_id
_entity_poly.type
_entity_poly.pdbx_seq_one_letter_code
_entity_poly.pdbx_strand_id
1 'polypeptide(L)' 'MKLKAIFNDILKEDIFGKVLAYLYTIEFQKRGLPHAHVLLILAQPYKPKTVADYDTIISAEIPNKNSNPDTFNTV' A
#
# COMPACT_ATOMS: atom_id res chain seq x y z
N MET A 1 7.77 -12.63 4.91
CA MET A 1 6.51 -12.40 4.15
C MET A 1 6.38 -10.90 3.90
N LYS A 2 6.14 -10.48 2.64
CA LYS A 2 6.10 -9.07 2.24
C LYS A 2 5.11 -8.22 3.05
N LEU A 3 3.93 -8.75 3.35
CA LEU A 3 2.92 -8.02 4.14
C LEU A 3 3.41 -7.64 5.56
N LYS A 4 4.14 -8.55 6.24
CA LYS A 4 4.70 -8.27 7.56
C LYS A 4 5.78 -7.18 7.52
N ALA A 5 6.57 -7.14 6.45
CA ALA A 5 7.55 -6.07 6.24
C ALA A 5 6.84 -4.72 6.04
N ILE A 6 5.84 -4.68 5.17
CA ILE A 6 5.00 -3.48 4.95
C ILE A 6 4.41 -2.96 6.26
N PHE A 7 3.83 -3.84 7.09
CA PHE A 7 3.30 -3.41 8.40
C PHE A 7 4.39 -2.97 9.38
N ASN A 8 5.61 -3.49 9.28
CA ASN A 8 6.74 -3.01 10.08
C ASN A 8 7.09 -1.57 9.69
N ASP A 9 7.17 -1.29 8.39
CA ASP A 9 7.47 0.05 7.89
C ASP A 9 6.36 1.04 8.26
N ILE A 10 5.09 0.64 8.10
CA ILE A 10 3.93 1.47 8.44
C ILE A 10 3.80 1.76 9.93
N LEU A 11 3.98 0.74 10.79
CA LEU A 11 3.64 0.83 12.21
C LEU A 11 4.83 1.03 13.15
N LYS A 12 6.04 0.69 12.72
CA LYS A 12 7.26 0.85 13.55
C LYS A 12 8.17 1.93 13.03
N GLU A 13 8.34 2.01 11.72
CA GLU A 13 9.15 3.06 11.09
C GLU A 13 8.33 4.33 10.82
N ASP A 14 7.02 4.33 11.13
CA ASP A 14 6.09 5.46 11.05
C ASP A 14 6.16 6.19 9.68
N ILE A 15 6.30 5.46 8.57
CA ILE A 15 6.49 6.07 7.24
C ILE A 15 5.32 6.98 6.79
N PHE A 16 4.13 6.77 7.34
CA PHE A 16 2.94 7.62 7.13
C PHE A 16 2.58 8.45 8.38
N GLY A 17 3.46 8.45 9.39
CA GLY A 17 3.20 9.02 10.70
C GLY A 17 2.32 8.14 11.59
N LYS A 18 1.81 8.74 12.68
CA LYS A 18 1.12 7.99 13.74
C LYS A 18 -0.19 7.36 13.27
N VAL A 19 -0.22 6.03 13.23
CA VAL A 19 -1.42 5.22 12.99
C VAL A 19 -2.19 5.00 14.30
N LEU A 20 -3.47 5.33 14.31
CA LEU A 20 -4.39 5.11 15.45
C LEU A 20 -5.06 3.74 15.40
N ALA A 21 -5.39 3.27 14.20
CA ALA A 21 -5.98 1.96 13.96
C ALA A 21 -5.75 1.53 12.51
N TYR A 22 -5.83 0.22 12.25
CA TYR A 22 -5.73 -0.32 10.90
C TYR A 22 -6.63 -1.56 10.74
N LEU A 23 -7.07 -1.80 9.51
CA LEU A 23 -7.76 -3.00 9.07
C LEU A 23 -7.03 -3.53 7.83
N TYR A 24 -6.98 -4.85 7.67
CA TYR A 24 -6.60 -5.41 6.39
C TYR A 24 -7.36 -6.69 6.08
N THR A 25 -7.53 -6.96 4.79
CA THR A 25 -8.06 -8.21 4.26
C THR A 25 -7.12 -8.75 3.20
N ILE A 26 -7.08 -10.07 3.05
CA ILE A 26 -6.35 -10.73 1.96
C ILE A 26 -7.38 -11.39 1.06
N GLU A 27 -7.44 -10.94 -0.19
CA GLU A 27 -8.32 -11.48 -1.22
C GLU A 27 -7.54 -12.40 -2.14
N PHE A 28 -8.07 -13.60 -2.33
CA PHE A 28 -7.49 -14.60 -3.24
C PHE A 28 -8.30 -14.63 -4.53
N GLN A 29 -7.69 -14.14 -5.61
CA GLN A 29 -8.30 -14.14 -6.94
C GLN A 29 -8.05 -15.48 -7.64
N LYS A 30 -9.01 -15.95 -8.46
CA LYS A 30 -9.00 -17.29 -9.10
C LYS A 30 -7.73 -17.62 -9.92
N ARG A 31 -7.01 -16.61 -10.43
CA ARG A 31 -5.76 -16.76 -11.21
C ARG A 31 -4.71 -15.69 -10.86
N GLY A 32 -4.90 -15.00 -9.73
CA GLY A 32 -4.06 -13.88 -9.32
C GLY A 32 -3.28 -14.20 -8.05
N LEU A 33 -2.23 -13.42 -7.80
CA LEU A 33 -1.57 -13.42 -6.49
C LEU A 33 -2.55 -12.94 -5.41
N PRO A 34 -2.37 -13.36 -4.14
CA PRO A 34 -3.13 -12.81 -3.04
C PRO A 34 -2.93 -11.29 -2.98
N HIS A 35 -4.03 -10.55 -3.00
CA HIS A 35 -4.04 -9.10 -2.90
C HIS A 35 -4.41 -8.69 -1.47
N ALA A 36 -3.71 -7.71 -0.91
CA ALA A 36 -4.02 -7.19 0.42
C ALA A 36 -4.67 -5.81 0.29
N HIS A 37 -5.87 -5.65 0.85
CA HIS A 37 -6.46 -4.33 1.05
C HIS A 37 -6.14 -3.87 2.45
N VAL A 38 -5.51 -2.71 2.59
CA VAL A 38 -5.10 -2.15 3.89
C VAL A 38 -5.73 -0.77 4.07
N LEU A 39 -6.45 -0.59 5.17
CA LEU A 39 -7.01 0.69 5.59
C LEU A 39 -6.28 1.17 6.84
N LEU A 40 -5.76 2.40 6.79
CA LEU A 40 -5.06 3.05 7.90
C LEU A 40 -5.87 4.25 8.41
N ILE A 41 -6.01 4.37 9.72
CA ILE A 41 -6.58 5.53 10.39
C ILE A 41 -5.45 6.32 11.02
N LEU A 42 -5.03 7.42 10.39
CA LEU A 42 -3.94 8.28 10.87
C LEU A 42 -4.42 9.30 11.90
N ALA A 43 -3.54 9.68 12.82
CA ALA A 43 -3.78 10.81 13.71
C ALA A 43 -3.83 12.13 12.92
N GLN A 44 -4.66 13.08 13.38
CA GLN A 44 -4.98 14.32 12.66
C GLN A 44 -3.77 15.12 12.13
N PRO A 45 -2.64 15.24 12.87
CA PRO A 45 -1.47 15.99 12.38
C PRO A 45 -0.80 15.37 11.14
N TYR A 46 -0.94 14.06 10.94
CA TYR A 46 -0.29 13.29 9.89
C TYR A 46 -1.21 13.01 8.69
N LYS A 47 -2.47 13.42 8.77
CA LYS A 47 -3.39 13.27 7.64
C LYS A 47 -2.98 14.24 6.52
N PRO A 48 -2.80 13.77 5.27
CA PRO A 48 -2.65 14.66 4.13
C PRO A 48 -3.88 15.55 3.98
N LYS A 49 -3.67 16.84 3.72
CA LYS A 49 -4.71 17.88 3.71
C LYS A 49 -4.86 18.53 2.33
N THR A 50 -3.81 18.48 1.52
CA THR A 50 -3.78 19.07 0.19
C THR A 50 -3.61 17.99 -0.87
N VAL A 51 -4.01 18.31 -2.11
CA VAL A 51 -3.79 17.42 -3.27
C VAL A 51 -2.31 17.06 -3.42
N ALA A 52 -1.43 18.05 -3.27
CA ALA A 52 0.01 17.83 -3.33
C ALA A 52 0.50 16.83 -2.27
N ASP A 53 -0.05 16.86 -1.05
CA ASP A 53 0.30 15.87 -0.02
C ASP A 53 -0.06 14.45 -0.48
N TYR A 54 -1.25 14.26 -1.08
CA TYR A 54 -1.67 12.96 -1.61
C TYR A 54 -0.78 12.51 -2.77
N ASP A 55 -0.42 13.41 -3.68
CA ASP A 55 0.45 13.09 -4.82
C ASP A 55 1.84 12.63 -4.39
N THR A 56 2.34 13.07 -3.21
CA THR A 56 3.62 12.58 -2.68
C THR A 56 3.56 11.18 -2.08
N ILE A 57 2.35 10.69 -1.76
CA ILE A 57 2.13 9.44 -1.03
C ILE A 57 1.57 8.34 -1.96
N ILE A 58 0.73 8.74 -2.92
CA ILE A 58 0.01 7.83 -3.80
C ILE A 58 0.67 7.86 -5.18
N SER A 59 1.09 6.68 -5.64
CA SER A 59 1.53 6.45 -7.01
C SER A 59 0.81 5.23 -7.58
N ALA A 60 0.58 5.22 -8.88
CA ALA A 60 0.13 4.06 -9.62
C ALA A 60 1.07 3.87 -10.82
N GLU A 61 1.72 2.72 -10.88
CA GLU A 61 2.65 2.37 -11.95
C GLU A 61 2.14 1.16 -12.73
N ILE A 62 2.19 1.24 -14.05
CA ILE A 62 1.99 0.07 -14.90
C ILE A 62 3.31 -0.71 -14.90
N PRO A 63 3.30 -2.02 -14.58
CA PRO A 63 4.53 -2.80 -14.56
C PRO A 63 5.23 -2.78 -15.93
N ASN A 64 6.56 -2.75 -15.93
CA ASN A 64 7.28 -2.79 -17.20
C ASN A 64 7.25 -4.21 -17.80
N LYS A 65 6.82 -4.32 -19.07
CA LYS A 65 6.67 -5.60 -19.78
C LYS A 65 7.95 -6.45 -19.85
N ASN A 66 9.13 -5.82 -19.92
CA ASN A 66 10.40 -6.53 -20.09
C ASN A 66 11.02 -6.92 -18.76
N SER A 67 10.97 -6.04 -17.74
CA SER A 67 11.57 -6.32 -16.43
C SER A 67 10.63 -7.02 -15.46
N ASN A 68 9.31 -6.86 -15.62
CA ASN A 68 8.28 -7.46 -14.77
C ASN A 68 7.13 -8.04 -15.62
N PRO A 69 7.41 -9.03 -16.48
CA PRO A 69 6.43 -9.59 -17.40
C PRO A 69 5.23 -10.22 -16.69
N ASP A 70 5.45 -10.88 -15.55
CA ASP A 70 4.38 -11.56 -14.81
C ASP A 70 3.34 -10.59 -14.29
N THR A 71 3.75 -9.48 -13.67
CA THR A 71 2.82 -8.46 -13.16
C THR A 71 2.22 -7.63 -14.28
N PHE A 72 2.94 -7.39 -15.38
CA PHE A 72 2.38 -6.75 -16.58
C PHE A 72 1.21 -7.55 -17.17
N ASN A 73 1.31 -8.88 -17.20
CA ASN A 73 0.26 -9.76 -17.74
C ASN A 73 -0.95 -9.94 -16.79
N THR A 74 -0.89 -9.40 -15.56
CA THR A 74 -2.01 -9.44 -14.61
C THR A 74 -2.90 -8.20 -14.62
N VAL A 75 -2.49 -7.14 -15.34
CA VAL A 75 -3.27 -5.91 -15.53
C VAL A 75 -4.23 -6.06 -16.71
#